data_AF-A0A386UT36-F1
#
_entry.id   AF-A0A386UT36-F1
#
_cell.length_a   1.000
_cell.length_b   1.000
_cell.length_c   1.000
_cell.angle_alpha   90.00
_cell.angle_beta   90.00
_cell.angle_gamma   90.00
#
_symmetry.space_group_name_H-M   'P 1'
#
loop_
_entity.id
_entity.type
_entity.pdbx_description
1 polymer ?
#
loop_
_entity_poly.entity_id
_entity_poly.type
_entity_poly.pdbx_seq_one_letter_code
_entity_poly.pdbx_strand_id
1 'polypeptide(L)'
;MCFSTPPGADPAHSTALPRFPAPIRPHWQATAAAKGFRILARVHDRYHLLLRCRTCRRDFPAKLFVLMRGQPLCPHCLAARRAALAAEAGVAFLGPDPDHAAYGHYLAPCGHILRRQFELIARVARGETGLHCETCHAAREAAEARRFGWQRLGPCPSGRPNYRLYRHRCGHVQRVAQANMLWGQCDCAGCGQGWSAKPSFLYLFEIRLPARGPRPARQYLKLGYSAHPVKRHRHQLGLPPEAGVTVLRVVAMATGHAACVRETALHRQLRRAHPDAVVPRAEFADGINVTREIYRPALRPVIEAALDRVAADADAGLS
;
A
#
# COMPACT_ATOMS: atom_id res chain seq x y z
N MET A 1 6.50 44.12 -1.60
CA MET A 1 5.60 44.56 -2.68
C MET A 1 4.39 43.67 -2.67
N CYS A 2 3.27 44.24 -2.27
CA CYS A 2 2.00 43.57 -1.99
C CYS A 2 1.23 43.35 -3.29
N PHE A 3 0.72 42.13 -3.51
CA PHE A 3 -0.48 41.91 -4.33
C PHE A 3 -1.42 41.00 -3.55
N SER A 4 -2.18 41.65 -2.66
CA SER A 4 -3.40 41.12 -2.09
C SER A 4 -4.50 41.25 -3.15
N THR A 5 -4.89 40.15 -3.77
CA THR A 5 -6.14 40.09 -4.55
C THR A 5 -7.25 39.60 -3.63
N PRO A 6 -8.31 40.39 -3.37
CA PRO A 6 -9.45 39.92 -2.60
C PRO A 6 -10.29 38.93 -3.44
N PRO A 7 -10.87 37.86 -2.86
CA PRO A 7 -11.87 37.06 -3.55
C PRO A 7 -13.21 37.80 -3.48
N GLY A 8 -13.40 38.77 -4.37
CA GLY A 8 -14.64 39.50 -4.53
C GLY A 8 -15.02 39.57 -6.00
N ALA A 9 -15.90 38.67 -6.43
CA ALA A 9 -16.95 38.87 -7.42
C ALA A 9 -17.43 37.48 -7.89
N ASP A 10 -18.63 37.12 -7.45
CA ASP A 10 -19.44 36.07 -8.05
C ASP A 10 -19.70 36.47 -9.52
N PRO A 11 -19.14 35.78 -10.54
CA PRO A 11 -19.55 36.06 -11.90
C PRO A 11 -20.89 35.35 -12.08
N ALA A 12 -21.97 36.09 -11.84
CA ALA A 12 -23.29 35.78 -12.34
C ALA A 12 -23.31 35.85 -13.88
N HIS A 13 -22.48 35.05 -14.55
CA HIS A 13 -22.72 34.64 -15.92
C HIS A 13 -23.79 33.54 -15.87
N SER A 14 -25.04 33.97 -15.72
CA SER A 14 -26.17 33.20 -16.20
C SER A 14 -26.05 33.16 -17.73
N THR A 15 -25.28 32.22 -18.25
CA THR A 15 -25.35 31.85 -19.66
C THR A 15 -26.77 31.34 -19.86
N ALA A 16 -27.66 32.19 -20.34
CA ALA A 16 -29.06 31.86 -20.53
C ALA A 16 -29.14 30.63 -21.44
N LEU A 17 -29.55 29.49 -20.87
CA LEU A 17 -29.61 28.24 -21.62
C LEU A 17 -30.60 28.42 -22.79
N PRO A 18 -30.24 27.99 -24.01
CA PRO A 18 -31.08 28.20 -25.18
C PRO A 18 -32.44 27.52 -24.98
N ARG A 19 -33.53 28.26 -25.17
CA ARG A 19 -34.89 27.74 -24.98
C ARG A 19 -35.31 26.89 -26.17
N PHE A 20 -35.91 25.73 -25.90
CA PHE A 20 -36.52 24.88 -26.91
C PHE A 20 -38.01 25.23 -27.04
N PRO A 21 -38.48 25.71 -28.21
CA PRO A 21 -39.82 26.26 -28.38
C PRO A 21 -40.85 25.12 -28.50
N ALA A 22 -41.30 24.61 -27.37
CA ALA A 22 -42.37 23.62 -27.34
C ALA A 22 -43.10 23.62 -26.00
N PRO A 23 -44.40 23.25 -25.97
CA PRO A 23 -45.19 23.32 -24.75
C PRO A 23 -44.66 22.35 -23.69
N ILE A 24 -44.79 22.76 -22.43
CA ILE A 24 -44.58 21.91 -21.25
C ILE A 24 -45.93 21.24 -20.96
N ARG A 25 -45.96 19.90 -20.94
CA ARG A 25 -47.20 19.16 -20.73
C ARG A 25 -47.68 19.31 -19.27
N PRO A 26 -49.00 19.46 -18.99
CA PRO A 26 -49.51 19.62 -17.63
C PRO A 26 -49.08 18.50 -16.66
N HIS A 27 -49.07 17.26 -17.13
CA HIS A 27 -48.62 16.13 -16.30
C HIS A 27 -47.14 16.23 -15.93
N TRP A 28 -46.26 16.81 -16.76
CA TRP A 28 -44.86 17.06 -16.39
C TRP A 28 -44.75 18.07 -15.26
N GLN A 29 -45.56 19.14 -15.30
CA GLN A 29 -45.60 20.13 -14.22
C GLN A 29 -46.09 19.52 -12.92
N ALA A 30 -47.14 18.70 -12.96
CA ALA A 30 -47.64 17.98 -11.80
C ALA A 30 -46.57 17.04 -11.20
N THR A 31 -45.87 16.27 -12.05
CA THR A 31 -44.76 15.40 -11.61
C THR A 31 -43.61 16.20 -11.00
N ALA A 32 -43.20 17.33 -11.60
CA ALA A 32 -42.17 18.20 -11.04
C ALA A 32 -42.59 18.75 -9.67
N ALA A 33 -43.82 19.24 -9.55
CA ALA A 33 -44.36 19.80 -8.32
C ALA A 33 -44.37 18.76 -7.18
N ALA A 34 -44.83 17.54 -7.47
CA ALA A 34 -44.82 16.42 -6.52
C ALA A 34 -43.40 16.05 -6.05
N LYS A 35 -42.39 16.23 -6.90
CA LYS A 35 -40.97 15.98 -6.59
C LYS A 35 -40.24 17.18 -5.98
N GLY A 36 -40.93 18.29 -5.72
CA GLY A 36 -40.35 19.50 -5.11
C GLY A 36 -39.72 20.50 -6.10
N PHE A 37 -40.10 20.45 -7.37
CA PHE A 37 -39.57 21.29 -8.44
C PHE A 37 -40.67 22.04 -9.21
N ARG A 38 -40.29 23.09 -9.94
CA ARG A 38 -41.14 23.76 -10.94
C ARG A 38 -40.42 23.76 -12.29
N ILE A 39 -41.10 23.39 -13.38
CA ILE A 39 -40.51 23.51 -14.72
C ILE A 39 -40.68 24.97 -15.18
N LEU A 40 -39.57 25.62 -15.55
CA LEU A 40 -39.57 26.99 -16.06
C LEU A 40 -39.61 27.03 -17.59
N ALA A 41 -38.84 26.15 -18.23
CA ALA A 41 -38.70 26.09 -19.68
C ALA A 41 -38.22 24.71 -20.12
N ARG A 42 -38.36 24.42 -21.42
CA ARG A 42 -37.54 23.41 -22.10
C ARG A 42 -36.28 24.11 -22.60
N VAL A 43 -35.11 23.48 -22.44
CA VAL A 43 -33.80 24.06 -22.80
C VAL A 43 -33.02 23.06 -23.64
N HIS A 44 -32.01 23.50 -24.38
CA HIS A 44 -31.14 22.69 -25.26
C HIS A 44 -31.85 21.93 -26.39
N ASP A 45 -32.75 21.00 -26.05
CA ASP A 45 -33.45 20.12 -26.98
C ASP A 45 -34.82 19.71 -26.42
N ARG A 46 -35.47 18.75 -27.08
CA ARG A 46 -36.77 18.23 -26.65
C ARG A 46 -36.73 17.46 -25.32
N TYR A 47 -35.57 17.06 -24.82
CA TYR A 47 -35.38 16.20 -23.66
C TYR A 47 -34.84 16.92 -22.43
N HIS A 48 -34.42 18.19 -22.50
CA HIS A 48 -33.93 18.92 -21.32
C HIS A 48 -34.96 19.94 -20.82
N LEU A 49 -35.12 19.97 -19.50
CA LEU A 49 -36.00 20.87 -18.76
C LEU A 49 -35.16 21.75 -17.85
N LEU A 50 -35.50 23.03 -17.77
CA LEU A 50 -34.99 23.91 -16.74
C LEU A 50 -35.90 23.80 -15.51
N LEU A 51 -35.38 23.21 -14.44
CA LEU A 51 -36.09 23.03 -13.18
C LEU A 51 -35.66 24.09 -12.17
N ARG A 52 -36.64 24.64 -11.44
CA ARG A 52 -36.42 25.43 -10.23
C ARG A 52 -36.65 24.58 -9.00
N CYS A 53 -35.66 24.48 -8.13
CA CYS A 53 -35.81 23.80 -6.84
C CYS A 53 -36.69 24.64 -5.90
N ARG A 54 -37.71 24.03 -5.27
CA ARG A 54 -38.57 24.77 -4.33
C ARG A 54 -37.86 25.08 -3.00
N THR A 55 -36.85 24.28 -2.62
CA THR A 55 -36.06 24.46 -1.39
C THR A 55 -35.02 25.58 -1.51
N CYS A 56 -34.07 25.49 -2.45
CA CYS A 56 -33.02 26.50 -2.59
C CYS A 56 -33.32 27.60 -3.61
N ARG A 57 -34.45 27.52 -4.32
CA ARG A 57 -34.91 28.50 -5.33
C ARG A 57 -34.01 28.68 -6.56
N ARG A 58 -32.92 27.93 -6.66
CA ARG A 58 -32.00 27.95 -7.79
C ARG A 58 -32.50 27.07 -8.94
N ASP A 59 -32.04 27.44 -10.14
CA ASP A 59 -32.39 26.79 -11.38
C ASP A 59 -31.28 25.83 -11.81
N PHE A 60 -31.66 24.71 -12.43
CA PHE A 60 -30.72 23.75 -13.00
C PHE A 60 -31.35 22.96 -14.16
N PRO A 61 -30.55 22.58 -15.18
CA PRO A 61 -31.02 21.71 -16.24
C PRO A 61 -31.15 20.26 -15.75
N ALA A 62 -32.20 19.57 -16.17
CA ALA A 62 -32.40 18.15 -15.93
C ALA A 62 -33.00 17.48 -17.17
N LYS A 63 -32.65 16.22 -17.43
CA LYS A 63 -33.29 15.44 -18.48
C LYS A 63 -34.73 15.11 -18.09
N LEU A 64 -35.66 15.23 -19.02
CA LEU A 64 -37.07 14.87 -18.89
C LEU A 64 -37.23 13.44 -18.35
N PHE A 65 -36.43 12.49 -18.85
CA PHE A 65 -36.45 11.12 -18.36
C PHE A 65 -36.11 11.00 -16.86
N VAL A 66 -35.17 11.79 -16.36
CA VAL A 66 -34.80 11.82 -14.93
C VAL A 66 -35.99 12.34 -14.11
N LEU A 67 -36.68 13.37 -14.60
CA LEU A 67 -37.90 13.85 -13.97
C LEU A 67 -39.01 12.80 -13.99
N MET A 68 -39.21 12.10 -15.10
CA MET A 68 -40.35 11.18 -15.25
C MET A 68 -40.13 9.85 -14.53
N ARG A 69 -38.94 9.24 -14.65
CA ARG A 69 -38.66 7.88 -14.14
C ARG A 69 -37.85 7.82 -12.84
N GLY A 70 -37.25 8.92 -12.41
CA GLY A 70 -36.40 8.95 -11.20
C GLY A 70 -36.69 10.15 -10.31
N GLN A 71 -35.79 10.43 -9.37
CA GLN A 71 -35.84 11.63 -8.53
C GLN A 71 -34.71 12.59 -8.94
N PRO A 72 -35.02 13.74 -9.57
CA PRO A 72 -34.00 14.76 -9.80
C PRO A 72 -33.37 15.20 -8.47
N LEU A 73 -32.05 15.21 -8.42
CA LEU A 73 -31.31 15.79 -7.31
C LEU A 73 -30.91 17.21 -7.70
N CYS A 74 -31.29 18.19 -6.89
CA CYS A 74 -30.85 19.57 -7.09
C CYS A 74 -29.33 19.65 -6.87
N PRO A 75 -28.51 20.02 -7.88
CA PRO A 75 -27.07 20.07 -7.74
C PRO A 75 -26.64 21.11 -6.68
N HIS A 76 -27.41 22.20 -6.53
CA HIS A 76 -27.15 23.23 -5.53
C HIS A 76 -27.39 22.74 -4.10
N CYS A 77 -28.53 22.10 -3.83
CA CYS A 77 -28.80 21.52 -2.51
C CYS A 77 -27.81 20.40 -2.18
N LEU A 78 -27.44 19.58 -3.18
CA LEU A 78 -26.47 18.53 -3.00
C LEU A 78 -25.08 19.08 -2.68
N ALA A 79 -24.63 20.12 -3.39
CA ALA A 79 -23.37 20.82 -3.10
C ALA A 79 -23.38 21.45 -1.71
N ALA A 80 -24.48 22.13 -1.31
CA ALA A 80 -24.62 22.70 0.01
C ALA A 80 -24.55 21.64 1.12
N ARG A 81 -25.25 20.51 0.95
CA ARG A 81 -25.17 19.38 1.90
C ARG A 81 -23.76 18.80 2.00
N ARG A 82 -23.06 18.68 0.87
CA ARG A 82 -21.66 18.22 0.84
C ARG A 82 -20.72 19.21 1.51
N ALA A 83 -20.93 20.51 1.31
CA ALA A 83 -20.17 21.55 1.98
C ALA A 83 -20.39 21.55 3.50
N ALA A 84 -21.62 21.34 3.97
CA ALA A 84 -21.92 21.20 5.39
C ALA A 84 -21.20 19.99 6.01
N LEU A 85 -21.29 18.81 5.39
CA LEU A 85 -20.58 17.61 5.83
C LEU A 85 -19.05 17.80 5.81
N ALA A 86 -18.53 18.51 4.81
CA ALA A 86 -17.11 18.83 4.74
C ALA A 86 -16.68 19.70 5.93
N ALA A 87 -17.48 20.73 6.25
CA ALA A 87 -17.21 21.62 7.37
C ALA A 87 -17.22 20.86 8.72
N GLU A 88 -18.18 19.95 8.92
CA GLU A 88 -18.21 19.05 10.08
C GLU A 88 -16.98 18.13 10.14
N ALA A 89 -16.49 17.67 8.99
CA ALA A 89 -15.24 16.92 8.87
C ALA A 89 -13.96 17.78 8.97
N GLY A 90 -14.08 19.10 9.19
CA GLY A 90 -12.95 20.02 9.33
C GLY A 90 -12.26 20.37 8.01
N VAL A 91 -12.93 20.24 6.86
CA VAL A 91 -12.38 20.59 5.53
C VAL A 91 -13.35 21.44 4.72
N ALA A 92 -12.87 22.22 3.75
CA ALA A 92 -13.74 23.02 2.88
C ALA A 92 -13.99 22.28 1.55
N PHE A 93 -15.25 22.12 1.16
CA PHE A 93 -15.61 21.49 -0.12
C PHE A 93 -15.37 22.44 -1.30
N LEU A 94 -14.58 22.01 -2.28
CA LEU A 94 -14.26 22.79 -3.48
C LEU A 94 -15.14 22.42 -4.68
N GLY A 95 -15.64 21.18 -4.72
CA GLY A 95 -16.47 20.70 -5.81
C GLY A 95 -16.35 19.20 -6.04
N PRO A 96 -17.24 18.61 -6.85
CA PRO A 96 -17.11 17.23 -7.27
C PRO A 96 -15.89 17.03 -8.19
N ASP A 97 -15.37 15.83 -8.22
CA ASP A 97 -14.40 15.40 -9.23
C ASP A 97 -15.14 15.25 -10.59
N PRO A 98 -14.66 15.91 -11.66
CA PRO A 98 -15.32 15.88 -12.97
C PRO A 98 -15.30 14.49 -13.61
N ASP A 99 -14.29 13.68 -13.31
CA ASP A 99 -14.07 12.37 -13.92
C ASP A 99 -14.67 11.25 -13.06
N HIS A 100 -14.89 11.49 -11.76
CA HIS A 100 -15.36 10.48 -10.82
C HIS A 100 -16.50 10.97 -9.93
N ALA A 101 -17.73 10.61 -10.30
CA ALA A 101 -18.96 11.05 -9.62
C ALA A 101 -19.06 10.72 -8.11
N ALA A 102 -18.27 9.76 -7.62
CA ALA A 102 -18.21 9.38 -6.20
C ALA A 102 -17.20 10.22 -5.37
N TYR A 103 -16.40 11.05 -6.03
CA TYR A 103 -15.30 11.81 -5.44
C TYR A 103 -15.55 13.32 -5.46
N GLY A 104 -14.92 14.01 -4.53
CA GLY A 104 -14.84 15.47 -4.45
C GLY A 104 -13.45 15.95 -4.07
N HIS A 105 -13.22 17.23 -4.32
CA HIS A 105 -12.05 17.97 -3.91
C HIS A 105 -12.33 18.79 -2.65
N TYR A 106 -11.39 18.75 -1.71
CA TYR A 106 -11.52 19.37 -0.39
C TYR A 106 -10.25 20.11 -0.01
N LEU A 107 -10.34 21.33 0.48
CA LEU A 107 -9.21 22.04 1.07
C LEU A 107 -9.09 21.65 2.55
N ALA A 108 -7.95 21.04 2.91
CA ALA A 108 -7.65 20.67 4.29
C ALA A 108 -7.07 21.85 5.09
N PRO A 109 -7.11 21.82 6.44
CA PRO A 109 -6.53 22.86 7.29
C PRO A 109 -5.04 23.10 7.08
N CYS A 110 -4.32 22.08 6.60
CA CYS A 110 -2.92 22.17 6.22
C CYS A 110 -2.66 22.90 4.89
N GLY A 111 -3.70 23.43 4.23
CA GLY A 111 -3.62 24.14 2.95
C GLY A 111 -3.60 23.25 1.70
N HIS A 112 -3.58 21.92 1.86
CA HIS A 112 -3.54 20.99 0.73
C HIS A 112 -4.94 20.61 0.23
N ILE A 113 -5.05 20.38 -1.08
CA ILE A 113 -6.26 19.87 -1.72
C ILE A 113 -6.25 18.33 -1.64
N LEU A 114 -7.29 17.76 -1.05
CA LEU A 114 -7.52 16.33 -0.91
C LEU A 114 -8.59 15.88 -1.90
N ARG A 115 -8.33 14.77 -2.57
CA ARG A 115 -9.32 14.07 -3.40
C ARG A 115 -9.89 12.90 -2.61
N ARG A 116 -11.18 12.93 -2.28
CA ARG A 116 -11.82 11.94 -1.41
C ARG A 116 -13.19 11.52 -1.89
N GLN A 117 -13.58 10.30 -1.52
CA GLN A 117 -14.95 9.83 -1.69
C GLN A 117 -15.88 10.57 -0.73
N PHE A 118 -17.10 10.85 -1.18
CA PHE A 118 -18.13 11.49 -0.35
C PHE A 118 -18.44 10.68 0.92
N GLU A 119 -18.47 9.36 0.82
CA GLU A 119 -18.75 8.47 1.97
C GLU A 119 -17.65 8.54 3.03
N LEU A 120 -16.37 8.66 2.62
CA LEU A 120 -15.29 8.83 3.60
C LEU A 120 -15.49 10.13 4.39
N ILE A 121 -15.82 11.24 3.73
CA ILE A 121 -16.04 12.52 4.41
C ILE A 121 -17.25 12.45 5.34
N ALA A 122 -18.32 11.75 4.95
CA ALA A 122 -19.46 11.52 5.83
C ALA A 122 -19.10 10.69 7.08
N ARG A 123 -18.20 9.72 6.96
CA ARG A 123 -17.67 8.96 8.11
C ARG A 123 -16.77 9.80 9.01
N VAL A 124 -15.96 10.69 8.43
CA VAL A 124 -15.13 11.64 9.19
C VAL A 124 -16.00 12.62 9.97
N ALA A 125 -17.04 13.18 9.34
CA ALA A 125 -18.00 14.08 9.99
C ALA A 125 -18.71 13.41 11.19
N ARG A 126 -19.00 12.12 11.08
CA ARG A 126 -19.55 11.30 12.19
C ARG A 126 -18.52 10.91 13.26
N GLY A 127 -17.24 11.24 13.09
CA GLY A 127 -16.17 10.87 14.01
C GLY A 127 -15.74 9.39 13.94
N GLU A 128 -16.18 8.64 12.94
CA GLU A 128 -15.89 7.19 12.82
C GLU A 128 -14.48 6.92 12.31
N THR A 129 -13.87 7.88 11.64
CA THR A 129 -12.52 7.75 11.08
C THR A 129 -11.85 9.11 10.98
N GLY A 130 -10.52 9.12 11.06
CA GLY A 130 -9.74 10.34 10.86
C GLY A 130 -9.54 10.65 9.38
N LEU A 131 -9.38 11.93 9.06
CA LEU A 131 -8.95 12.36 7.74
C LEU A 131 -7.44 12.59 7.72
N HIS A 132 -6.80 11.97 6.74
CA HIS A 132 -5.36 12.07 6.57
C HIS A 132 -5.00 12.84 5.30
N CYS A 133 -3.98 13.69 5.34
CA CYS A 133 -3.41 14.37 4.18
C CYS A 133 -2.15 13.64 3.72
N GLU A 134 -2.16 13.06 2.52
CA GLU A 134 -1.02 12.32 1.96
C GLU A 134 0.20 13.22 1.75
N THR A 135 0.00 14.49 1.45
CA THR A 135 1.10 15.45 1.25
C THR A 135 1.83 15.72 2.56
N CYS A 136 1.08 16.06 3.63
CA CYS A 136 1.66 16.24 4.96
C CYS A 136 2.32 14.96 5.47
N HIS A 137 1.70 13.81 5.20
CA HIS A 137 2.29 12.52 5.55
C HIS A 137 3.60 12.25 4.84
N ALA A 138 3.65 12.43 3.52
CA ALA A 138 4.85 12.23 2.74
C ALA A 138 5.95 13.21 3.17
N ALA A 139 5.60 14.45 3.52
CA ALA A 139 6.54 15.42 4.07
C ALA A 139 7.10 14.98 5.43
N ARG A 140 6.25 14.43 6.32
CA ARG A 140 6.67 13.87 7.61
C ARG A 140 7.59 12.65 7.42
N GLU A 141 7.19 11.68 6.58
CA GLU A 141 8.02 10.51 6.23
C GLU A 141 9.38 10.94 5.64
N ALA A 142 9.40 12.00 4.82
CA ALA A 142 10.63 12.54 4.25
C ALA A 142 11.51 13.23 5.30
N ALA A 143 10.92 13.95 6.26
CA ALA A 143 11.63 14.55 7.37
C ALA A 143 12.26 13.50 8.30
N GLU A 144 11.49 12.45 8.63
CA GLU A 144 11.97 11.28 9.39
C GLU A 144 13.17 10.64 8.70
N ALA A 145 13.07 10.39 7.38
CA ALA A 145 14.18 9.83 6.61
C ALA A 145 15.43 10.71 6.65
N ARG A 146 15.28 12.03 6.51
CA ARG A 146 16.41 12.97 6.54
C ARG A 146 17.18 12.92 7.85
N ARG A 147 16.52 12.69 8.99
CA ARG A 147 17.18 12.55 10.31
C ARG A 147 18.21 11.42 10.32
N PHE A 148 17.98 10.38 9.53
CA PHE A 148 18.86 9.22 9.43
C PHE A 148 19.75 9.25 8.18
N GLY A 149 19.85 10.39 7.48
CA GLY A 149 20.66 10.52 6.26
C GLY A 149 20.04 9.85 5.03
N TRP A 150 18.72 9.66 5.03
CA TRP A 150 17.95 9.10 3.93
C TRP A 150 17.06 10.14 3.25
N GLN A 151 16.82 9.95 1.96
CA GLN A 151 15.86 10.69 1.17
C GLN A 151 14.78 9.75 0.67
N ARG A 152 13.52 10.06 0.96
CA ARG A 152 12.37 9.34 0.40
C ARG A 152 12.25 9.66 -1.08
N LEU A 153 12.29 8.63 -1.93
CA LEU A 153 12.09 8.76 -3.37
C LEU A 153 10.61 8.59 -3.74
N GLY A 154 9.88 7.73 -3.03
CA GLY A 154 8.47 7.50 -3.35
C GLY A 154 7.89 6.22 -2.77
N PRO A 155 6.72 5.78 -3.27
CA PRO A 155 6.11 4.51 -2.89
C PRO A 155 7.02 3.33 -3.26
N CYS A 156 6.77 2.18 -2.63
CA CYS A 156 7.47 0.94 -2.97
C CYS A 156 7.07 0.46 -4.38
N PRO A 157 8.02 0.24 -5.30
CA PRO A 157 7.72 -0.24 -6.67
C PRO A 157 6.97 -1.58 -6.68
N SER A 158 7.14 -2.42 -5.66
CA SER A 158 6.44 -3.70 -5.54
C SER A 158 5.04 -3.57 -4.93
N GLY A 159 4.48 -2.36 -4.82
CA GLY A 159 3.14 -2.10 -4.29
C GLY A 159 2.94 -2.40 -2.80
N ARG A 160 4.01 -2.66 -2.04
CA ARG A 160 3.89 -2.98 -0.60
C ARG A 160 3.61 -1.72 0.22
N PRO A 161 2.45 -1.59 0.88
CA PRO A 161 2.00 -0.34 1.49
C PRO A 161 2.88 0.12 2.66
N ASN A 162 3.50 -0.82 3.40
CA ASN A 162 4.35 -0.54 4.57
C ASN A 162 5.81 -0.22 4.22
N TYR A 163 6.16 -0.23 2.92
CA TYR A 163 7.51 0.03 2.43
C TYR A 163 7.53 1.32 1.62
N ARG A 164 8.69 1.96 1.59
CA ARG A 164 9.01 3.08 0.70
C ARG A 164 10.36 2.84 0.06
N LEU A 165 10.58 3.51 -1.07
CA LEU A 165 11.88 3.56 -1.71
C LEU A 165 12.65 4.76 -1.15
N TYR A 166 13.86 4.53 -0.65
CA TYR A 166 14.73 5.56 -0.12
C TYR A 166 16.10 5.53 -0.78
N ARG A 167 16.74 6.69 -0.84
CA ARG A 167 18.15 6.88 -1.20
C ARG A 167 18.94 7.30 0.03
N HIS A 168 20.01 6.59 0.34
CA HIS A 168 20.92 6.98 1.40
C HIS A 168 21.86 8.10 0.95
N ARG A 169 22.51 8.82 1.89
CA ARG A 169 23.53 9.83 1.59
C ARG A 169 24.70 9.32 0.74
N CYS A 170 25.00 8.02 0.77
CA CYS A 170 26.02 7.41 -0.10
C CYS A 170 25.54 7.17 -1.54
N GLY A 171 24.30 7.52 -1.88
CA GLY A 171 23.69 7.31 -3.18
C GLY A 171 22.95 5.97 -3.33
N HIS A 172 23.17 5.00 -2.44
CA HIS A 172 22.50 3.70 -2.52
C HIS A 172 20.98 3.82 -2.37
N VAL A 173 20.25 3.11 -3.23
CA VAL A 173 18.78 3.10 -3.23
C VAL A 173 18.27 1.75 -2.76
N GLN A 174 17.43 1.73 -1.72
CA GLN A 174 16.83 0.49 -1.23
C GLN A 174 15.40 0.70 -0.71
N ARG A 175 14.70 -0.42 -0.55
CA ARG A 175 13.40 -0.45 0.11
C ARG A 175 13.59 -0.54 1.61
N VAL A 176 12.90 0.29 2.36
CA VAL A 176 12.88 0.23 3.82
C VAL A 176 11.43 0.27 4.30
N ALA A 177 11.13 -0.52 5.33
CA ALA A 177 9.84 -0.45 6.02
C ALA A 177 9.71 0.91 6.72
N GLN A 178 8.53 1.54 6.66
CA GLN A 178 8.29 2.85 7.29
C GLN A 178 8.59 2.83 8.79
N ALA A 179 8.15 1.78 9.50
CA ALA A 179 8.40 1.63 10.92
C ALA A 179 9.90 1.61 11.25
N ASN A 180 10.70 0.90 10.45
CA ASN A 180 12.15 0.85 10.65
C ASN A 180 12.79 2.22 10.38
N MET A 181 12.36 2.92 9.33
CA MET A 181 12.84 4.27 9.03
C MET A 181 12.48 5.27 10.14
N LEU A 182 11.26 5.19 10.69
CA LEU A 182 10.81 6.04 11.79
C LEU A 182 11.73 5.92 13.02
N TRP A 183 12.15 4.70 13.36
CA TRP A 183 13.03 4.42 14.51
C TRP A 183 14.52 4.45 14.17
N GLY A 184 14.91 4.74 12.92
CA GLY A 184 16.31 4.65 12.48
C GLY A 184 16.88 3.22 12.50
N GLN A 185 16.02 2.21 12.60
CA GLN A 185 16.39 0.78 12.62
C GLN A 185 16.58 0.24 11.20
N CYS A 186 17.34 0.97 10.38
CA CYS A 186 17.66 0.58 9.03
C CYS A 186 19.10 0.97 8.71
N ASP A 187 19.86 -0.01 8.23
CA ASP A 187 21.22 0.20 7.79
C ASP A 187 21.30 0.23 6.26
N CYS A 188 22.24 1.02 5.74
CA CYS A 188 22.42 1.17 4.31
C CYS A 188 23.15 -0.06 3.75
N ALA A 189 22.54 -0.79 2.82
CA ALA A 189 23.17 -1.96 2.21
C ALA A 189 24.45 -1.59 1.41
N GLY A 190 24.59 -0.33 0.96
CA GLY A 190 25.79 0.12 0.23
C GLY A 190 26.99 0.57 1.09
N CYS A 191 26.78 1.14 2.28
CA CYS A 191 27.88 1.68 3.10
C CYS A 191 27.69 1.47 4.61
N GLY A 192 26.65 0.74 5.00
CA GLY A 192 26.32 0.44 6.38
C GLY A 192 27.33 -0.49 7.02
N GLN A 193 27.52 -0.33 8.33
CA GLN A 193 28.44 -1.14 9.13
C GLN A 193 27.72 -2.08 10.11
N GLY A 194 26.40 -2.07 10.10
CA GLY A 194 25.54 -3.01 10.82
C GLY A 194 25.56 -4.40 10.20
N TRP A 195 25.12 -5.39 10.97
CA TRP A 195 25.18 -6.80 10.60
C TRP A 195 24.40 -7.13 9.30
N SER A 196 23.36 -6.35 8.98
CA SER A 196 22.56 -6.51 7.77
C SER A 196 23.21 -5.94 6.50
N ALA A 197 24.14 -5.00 6.62
CA ALA A 197 24.85 -4.41 5.48
C ALA A 197 26.20 -5.09 5.19
N LYS A 198 26.78 -5.80 6.18
CA LYS A 198 27.99 -6.60 5.96
C LYS A 198 27.76 -7.77 5.01
N PRO A 199 28.78 -8.20 4.24
CA PRO A 199 28.72 -9.44 3.49
C PRO A 199 28.27 -10.61 4.35
N SER A 200 27.50 -11.50 3.75
CA SER A 200 26.93 -12.66 4.42
C SER A 200 26.92 -13.84 3.47
N PHE A 201 26.44 -14.98 3.95
CA PHE A 201 26.43 -16.20 3.15
C PHE A 201 25.10 -16.92 3.32
N LEU A 202 24.56 -17.45 2.23
CA LEU A 202 23.62 -18.57 2.31
C LEU A 202 24.41 -19.85 2.53
N TYR A 203 23.85 -20.79 3.30
CA TYR A 203 24.47 -22.08 3.54
C TYR A 203 23.45 -23.21 3.49
N LEU A 204 23.92 -24.38 3.08
CA LEU A 204 23.22 -25.65 3.21
C LEU A 204 24.07 -26.58 4.08
N PHE A 205 23.53 -27.01 5.22
CA PHE A 205 24.13 -28.02 6.07
C PHE A 205 23.39 -29.33 5.96
N GLU A 206 24.16 -30.41 6.00
CA GLU A 206 23.67 -31.74 6.37
C GLU A 206 23.90 -31.94 7.86
N ILE A 207 22.85 -32.31 8.59
CA ILE A 207 22.88 -32.60 10.02
C ILE A 207 22.58 -34.09 10.18
N ARG A 208 23.48 -34.81 10.84
CA ARG A 208 23.33 -36.23 11.19
C ARG A 208 23.22 -36.34 12.70
N LEU A 209 22.06 -36.76 13.18
CA LEU A 209 21.84 -37.10 14.58
C LEU A 209 22.03 -38.62 14.74
N PRO A 210 22.87 -39.06 15.68
CA PRO A 210 23.02 -40.49 15.93
C PRO A 210 21.75 -41.10 16.54
N ALA A 211 21.69 -42.43 16.52
CA ALA A 211 20.63 -43.16 17.23
C ALA A 211 20.73 -42.88 18.74
N ARG A 212 19.59 -42.64 19.39
CA ARG A 212 19.53 -42.34 20.83
C ARG A 212 18.29 -42.96 21.44
N GLY A 213 18.48 -43.97 22.31
CA GLY A 213 17.40 -44.75 22.88
C GLY A 213 16.56 -45.42 21.77
N PRO A 214 15.21 -45.26 21.77
CA PRO A 214 14.34 -45.86 20.75
C PRO A 214 14.38 -45.14 19.40
N ARG A 215 15.16 -44.05 19.25
CA ARG A 215 15.20 -43.27 18.02
C ARG A 215 16.34 -43.72 17.11
N PRO A 216 16.05 -44.02 15.83
CA PRO A 216 17.10 -44.34 14.87
C PRO A 216 17.96 -43.12 14.56
N ALA A 217 19.08 -43.35 13.86
CA ALA A 217 19.87 -42.26 13.29
C ALA A 217 19.02 -41.45 12.31
N ARG A 218 19.13 -40.13 12.36
CA ARG A 218 18.31 -39.20 11.58
C ARG A 218 19.21 -38.27 10.81
N GLN A 219 18.80 -37.95 9.57
CA GLN A 219 19.53 -37.06 8.68
C GLN A 219 18.60 -35.96 8.21
N TYR A 220 19.10 -34.73 8.26
CA TYR A 220 18.34 -33.53 7.93
C TYR A 220 19.18 -32.54 7.13
N LEU A 221 18.49 -31.66 6.40
CA LEU A 221 19.11 -30.52 5.73
C LEU A 221 18.67 -29.22 6.42
N LYS A 222 19.61 -28.31 6.70
CA LYS A 222 19.33 -26.94 7.13
C LYS A 222 19.80 -25.95 6.06
N LEU A 223 18.85 -25.26 5.45
CA LEU A 223 19.11 -24.08 4.64
C LEU A 223 18.97 -22.83 5.52
N GLY A 224 19.94 -21.93 5.50
CA GLY A 224 19.87 -20.66 6.23
C GLY A 224 20.89 -19.65 5.72
N TYR A 225 20.99 -18.49 6.39
CA TYR A 225 22.03 -17.49 6.09
C TYR A 225 22.84 -17.10 7.33
N SER A 226 24.12 -16.75 7.20
CA SER A 226 24.99 -16.27 8.28
C SER A 226 26.21 -15.51 7.77
N ALA A 227 26.73 -14.56 8.56
CA ALA A 227 28.06 -13.99 8.35
C ALA A 227 29.21 -15.00 8.58
N HIS A 228 29.00 -16.04 9.39
CA HIS A 228 30.01 -17.06 9.70
C HIS A 228 29.40 -18.47 9.73
N PRO A 229 29.09 -19.08 8.56
CA PRO A 229 28.44 -20.39 8.47
C PRO A 229 29.18 -21.47 9.27
N VAL A 230 30.51 -21.50 9.16
CA VAL A 230 31.35 -22.51 9.82
C VAL A 230 31.33 -22.40 11.35
N LYS A 231 31.14 -21.21 11.94
CA LYS A 231 31.03 -21.05 13.41
C LYS A 231 29.60 -21.26 13.92
N ARG A 232 28.59 -21.08 13.07
CA ARG A 232 27.18 -21.05 13.46
C ARG A 232 26.64 -22.40 13.93
N HIS A 233 27.11 -23.52 13.38
CA HIS A 233 26.61 -24.84 13.74
C HIS A 233 26.94 -25.25 15.19
N ARG A 234 28.07 -24.78 15.75
CA ARG A 234 28.51 -25.14 17.11
C ARG A 234 27.73 -24.46 18.23
N HIS A 235 27.16 -23.28 17.99
CA HIS A 235 26.60 -22.45 19.07
C HIS A 235 25.09 -22.16 18.98
N GLN A 236 24.48 -22.17 17.79
CA GLN A 236 23.08 -21.75 17.62
C GLN A 236 22.08 -22.87 17.35
N LEU A 237 22.52 -24.02 16.83
CA LEU A 237 21.62 -25.13 16.51
C LEU A 237 21.33 -26.03 17.72
N GLY A 238 21.97 -25.79 18.87
CA GLY A 238 21.77 -26.59 20.09
C GLY A 238 21.98 -28.09 19.87
N LEU A 239 22.86 -28.45 18.93
CA LEU A 239 23.08 -29.84 18.55
C LEU A 239 23.78 -30.60 19.69
N PRO A 240 23.47 -31.89 19.88
CA PRO A 240 24.20 -32.70 20.84
C PRO A 240 25.68 -32.86 20.40
N PRO A 241 26.62 -33.07 21.34
CA PRO A 241 28.05 -33.20 21.06
C PRO A 241 28.39 -34.22 19.97
N GLU A 242 27.60 -35.30 19.91
CA GLU A 242 27.74 -36.42 18.98
C GLU A 242 27.09 -36.18 17.59
N ALA A 243 26.45 -35.03 17.36
CA ALA A 243 25.88 -34.71 16.06
C ALA A 243 26.97 -34.39 15.02
N GLY A 244 26.86 -35.02 13.84
CA GLY A 244 27.68 -34.68 12.69
C GLY A 244 27.07 -33.53 11.89
N VAL A 245 27.86 -32.52 11.54
CA VAL A 245 27.44 -31.44 10.64
C VAL A 245 28.41 -31.33 9.47
N THR A 246 27.89 -31.46 8.25
CA THR A 246 28.66 -31.25 7.03
C THR A 246 28.16 -30.01 6.31
N VAL A 247 29.06 -29.11 5.94
CA VAL A 247 28.74 -27.97 5.09
C VAL A 247 28.68 -28.47 3.64
N LEU A 248 27.48 -28.52 3.06
CA LEU A 248 27.28 -28.99 1.69
C LEU A 248 27.51 -27.86 0.67
N ARG A 249 27.02 -26.66 0.98
CA ARG A 249 27.12 -25.50 0.09
C ARG A 249 27.21 -24.19 0.87
N VAL A 250 27.95 -23.24 0.33
CA VAL A 250 28.02 -21.85 0.80
C VAL A 250 27.97 -20.93 -0.42
N VAL A 251 27.09 -19.92 -0.39
CA VAL A 251 26.97 -18.92 -1.46
C VAL A 251 27.18 -17.54 -0.85
N ALA A 252 28.15 -16.79 -1.38
CA ALA A 252 28.45 -15.43 -0.94
C ALA A 252 27.32 -14.47 -1.35
N MET A 253 26.98 -13.56 -0.44
CA MET A 253 25.97 -12.53 -0.64
C MET A 253 26.58 -11.18 -0.31
N ALA A 254 26.31 -10.18 -1.16
CA ALA A 254 26.84 -8.83 -0.99
C ALA A 254 26.52 -8.25 0.41
N THR A 255 25.34 -8.57 0.95
CA THR A 255 24.91 -8.11 2.29
C THR A 255 24.08 -9.17 3.02
N GLY A 256 24.02 -9.09 4.35
CA GLY A 256 23.09 -9.87 5.17
C GLY A 256 21.62 -9.65 4.83
N HIS A 257 21.25 -8.45 4.39
CA HIS A 257 19.90 -8.15 3.90
C HIS A 257 19.60 -8.94 2.63
N ALA A 258 20.51 -8.94 1.65
CA ALA A 258 20.37 -9.71 0.43
C ALA A 258 20.25 -11.22 0.75
N ALA A 259 21.08 -11.71 1.67
CA ALA A 259 21.03 -13.10 2.12
C ALA A 259 19.66 -13.44 2.76
N CYS A 260 19.17 -12.63 3.69
CA CYS A 260 17.88 -12.84 4.34
C CYS A 260 16.69 -12.81 3.35
N VAL A 261 16.68 -11.86 2.41
CA VAL A 261 15.63 -11.76 1.38
C VAL A 261 15.62 -13.00 0.48
N ARG A 262 16.79 -13.43 0.00
CA ARG A 262 16.91 -14.62 -0.86
C ARG A 262 16.58 -15.90 -0.10
N GLU A 263 17.06 -16.06 1.13
CA GLU A 263 16.73 -17.20 2.01
C GLU A 263 15.21 -17.30 2.25
N THR A 264 14.55 -16.19 2.61
CA THR A 264 13.10 -16.16 2.81
C THR A 264 12.34 -16.54 1.54
N ALA A 265 12.80 -16.07 0.37
CA ALA A 265 12.20 -16.39 -0.92
C ALA A 265 12.35 -17.90 -1.25
N LEU A 266 13.54 -18.46 -1.05
CA LEU A 266 13.81 -19.89 -1.21
C LEU A 266 12.92 -20.72 -0.29
N HIS A 267 12.82 -20.38 1.00
CA HIS A 267 11.93 -21.10 1.92
C HIS A 267 10.46 -21.03 1.52
N ARG A 268 9.99 -19.91 0.95
CA ARG A 268 8.63 -19.81 0.42
C ARG A 268 8.44 -20.73 -0.79
N GLN A 269 9.38 -20.72 -1.72
CA GLN A 269 9.35 -21.56 -2.92
C GLN A 269 9.37 -23.05 -2.56
N LEU A 270 10.33 -23.47 -1.72
CA LEU A 270 10.48 -24.88 -1.32
C LEU A 270 9.25 -25.40 -0.58
N ARG A 271 8.67 -24.61 0.35
CA ARG A 271 7.44 -25.01 1.05
C ARG A 271 6.23 -25.14 0.12
N ARG A 272 6.16 -24.33 -0.92
CA ARG A 272 5.05 -24.38 -1.90
C ARG A 272 5.20 -25.55 -2.88
N ALA A 273 6.42 -25.81 -3.35
CA ALA A 273 6.69 -26.84 -4.35
C ALA A 273 6.90 -28.23 -3.75
N HIS A 274 7.42 -28.32 -2.52
CA HIS A 274 7.78 -29.57 -1.85
C HIS A 274 7.32 -29.56 -0.39
N PRO A 275 6.01 -29.48 -0.11
CA PRO A 275 5.49 -29.44 1.26
C PRO A 275 5.90 -30.68 2.07
N ASP A 276 5.89 -31.87 1.45
CA ASP A 276 6.22 -33.15 2.11
C ASP A 276 7.70 -33.27 2.50
N ALA A 277 8.56 -32.48 1.86
CA ALA A 277 9.99 -32.45 2.16
C ALA A 277 10.33 -31.53 3.33
N VAL A 278 9.36 -30.78 3.87
CA VAL A 278 9.52 -29.94 5.06
C VAL A 278 9.34 -30.82 6.29
N VAL A 279 10.34 -30.86 7.17
CA VAL A 279 10.27 -31.70 8.37
C VAL A 279 9.42 -30.99 9.43
N PRO A 280 8.38 -31.64 10.00
CA PRO A 280 7.62 -31.09 11.11
C PRO A 280 8.48 -30.93 12.36
N ARG A 281 8.27 -29.85 13.13
CA ARG A 281 9.06 -29.55 14.34
C ARG A 281 9.08 -30.70 15.34
N ALA A 282 7.97 -31.41 15.51
CA ALA A 282 7.85 -32.52 16.45
C ALA A 282 8.89 -33.64 16.23
N GLU A 283 9.44 -33.76 15.02
CA GLU A 283 10.38 -34.82 14.66
C GLU A 283 11.85 -34.53 15.03
N PHE A 284 12.22 -33.25 15.14
CA PHE A 284 13.60 -32.84 15.37
C PHE A 284 13.82 -31.95 16.59
N ALA A 285 12.74 -31.49 17.25
CA ALA A 285 12.83 -30.55 18.38
C ALA A 285 13.65 -31.06 19.58
N ASP A 286 13.88 -32.37 19.67
CA ASP A 286 14.71 -33.02 20.69
C ASP A 286 16.22 -32.93 20.43
N GLY A 287 16.62 -32.59 19.20
CA GLY A 287 18.03 -32.64 18.78
C GLY A 287 18.50 -31.41 18.01
N ILE A 288 17.60 -30.51 17.59
CA ILE A 288 17.94 -29.28 16.88
C ILE A 288 17.10 -28.12 17.42
N ASN A 289 17.75 -27.08 17.94
CA ASN A 289 17.13 -25.88 18.49
C ASN A 289 16.79 -24.86 17.39
N VAL A 290 15.86 -25.22 16.51
CA VAL A 290 15.25 -24.31 15.52
C VAL A 290 13.75 -24.57 15.43
N THR A 291 12.99 -23.62 14.87
CA THR A 291 11.53 -23.77 14.74
C THR A 291 11.08 -24.19 13.35
N ARG A 292 11.92 -23.97 12.33
CA ARG A 292 11.60 -24.20 10.91
C ARG A 292 12.89 -24.35 10.09
N GLU A 293 12.72 -24.48 8.77
CA GLU A 293 13.80 -24.47 7.76
C GLU A 293 14.64 -25.76 7.74
N ILE A 294 14.05 -26.85 8.26
CA ILE A 294 14.60 -28.20 8.21
C ILE A 294 13.91 -28.99 7.09
N TYR A 295 14.70 -29.67 6.26
CA TYR A 295 14.23 -30.42 5.11
C TYR A 295 14.73 -31.86 5.11
N ARG A 296 13.99 -32.73 4.41
CA ARG A 296 14.38 -34.12 4.15
C ARG A 296 15.64 -34.19 3.27
N PRO A 297 16.52 -35.20 3.46
CA PRO A 297 17.72 -35.38 2.64
C PRO A 297 17.45 -35.47 1.13
N ALA A 298 16.31 -36.06 0.73
CA ALA A 298 15.89 -36.20 -0.66
C ALA A 298 15.75 -34.84 -1.40
N LEU A 299 15.54 -33.73 -0.67
CA LEU A 299 15.42 -32.41 -1.28
C LEU A 299 16.76 -31.76 -1.63
N ARG A 300 17.89 -32.41 -1.30
CA ARG A 300 19.23 -31.87 -1.51
C ARG A 300 19.47 -31.36 -2.94
N PRO A 301 19.24 -32.13 -4.02
CA PRO A 301 19.54 -31.67 -5.38
C PRO A 301 18.73 -30.43 -5.76
N VAL A 302 17.49 -30.33 -5.28
CA VAL A 302 16.60 -29.19 -5.53
C VAL A 302 17.12 -27.92 -4.83
N ILE A 303 17.56 -28.04 -3.57
CA ILE A 303 18.11 -26.92 -2.82
C ILE A 303 19.45 -26.47 -3.42
N GLU A 304 20.33 -27.41 -3.77
CA GLU A 304 21.62 -27.12 -4.41
C GLU A 304 21.42 -26.37 -5.74
N ALA A 305 20.55 -26.87 -6.63
CA ALA A 305 20.24 -26.19 -7.88
C ALA A 305 19.61 -24.79 -7.68
N ALA A 306 18.84 -24.59 -6.60
CA ALA A 306 18.30 -23.28 -6.27
C ALA A 306 19.39 -22.32 -5.76
N LEU A 307 20.36 -22.82 -4.99
CA LEU A 307 21.53 -22.04 -4.56
C LEU A 307 22.45 -21.70 -5.73
N ASP A 308 22.61 -22.60 -6.71
CA ASP A 308 23.42 -22.34 -7.91
C ASP A 308 22.82 -21.22 -8.76
N ARG A 309 21.49 -21.18 -8.90
CA ARG A 309 20.81 -20.03 -9.53
C ARG A 309 21.05 -18.74 -8.77
N VAL A 310 21.01 -18.76 -7.44
CA VAL A 310 21.30 -17.56 -6.63
C VAL A 310 22.75 -17.11 -6.79
N ALA A 311 23.69 -18.05 -6.86
CA ALA A 311 25.10 -17.73 -7.11
C ALA A 311 25.28 -17.08 -8.49
N ALA A 312 24.68 -17.65 -9.54
CA ALA A 312 24.73 -17.10 -10.89
C ALA A 312 24.09 -15.69 -10.97
N ASP A 313 22.93 -15.47 -10.31
CA ASP A 313 22.29 -14.15 -10.23
C ASP A 313 23.19 -13.11 -9.53
N ALA A 314 23.89 -13.54 -8.47
CA ALA A 314 24.78 -12.68 -7.69
C ALA A 314 26.03 -12.30 -8.51
N ASP A 315 26.62 -13.24 -9.24
CA ASP A 315 27.77 -13.00 -10.12
C ASP A 315 27.41 -12.11 -11.32
N ALA A 316 26.17 -12.21 -11.82
CA ALA A 316 25.65 -11.38 -12.89
C ALA A 316 25.23 -9.95 -12.45
N GLY A 317 25.32 -9.61 -11.16
CA GLY A 317 24.92 -8.30 -10.64
C GLY A 317 23.40 -8.05 -10.62
N LEU A 318 22.59 -9.09 -10.80
CA LEU A 318 21.12 -9.03 -10.79
C LEU A 318 20.59 -9.18 -9.36
N SER A 319 20.90 -8.19 -8.50
CA SER A 319 20.55 -8.16 -7.08
C SER A 319 19.29 -7.34 -6.76
#